data_AF-A0A380AA80-F1
#
_entry.id   AF-A0A380AA80-F1
#
_cell.length_a   1.000
_cell.length_b   1.000
_cell.length_c   1.000
_cell.angle_alpha   90.00
_cell.angle_beta   90.00
_cell.angle_gamma   90.00
#
_symmetry.space_group_name_H-M   'P 1'
#
loop_
_entity.id
_entity.type
_entity.pdbx_description
1 polymer ?
#
loop_
_entity_poly.entity_id
_entity_poly.type
_entity_poly.pdbx_seq_one_letter_code
_entity_poly.pdbx_strand_id
1 'polypeptide(L)'
;MAKAQMSEKQFWLQRLCKTSLRALHILGIVGAGGGILLSVPRESWQLYWIMAMASGSCLMLWEIVRDWRWLIQLKGVLTLVKLLLILLFIPLASYKSELLVTVVLLSVIVSHGPAGLRHYSIVHRRRIDSRKEIKG
;
A
#
# COMPACT_ATOMS: atom_id res chain seq x y z
N MET A 1 24.89 9.82 13.82
CA MET A 1 24.96 8.34 13.66
C MET A 1 25.33 8.02 12.23
N ALA A 2 26.49 7.40 12.03
CA ALA A 2 27.03 7.04 10.74
C ALA A 2 26.07 6.13 9.97
N LYS A 3 25.95 6.38 8.66
CA LYS A 3 25.08 5.64 7.74
C LYS A 3 25.70 4.25 7.56
N ALA A 4 25.22 3.23 8.27
CA ALA A 4 25.61 1.85 8.00
C ALA A 4 25.26 1.53 6.54
N GLN A 5 26.29 1.41 5.70
CA GLN A 5 26.13 1.14 4.28
C GLN A 5 25.62 -0.29 4.16
N MET A 6 24.40 -0.46 3.65
CA MET A 6 23.81 -1.79 3.49
C MET A 6 24.66 -2.63 2.54
N SER A 7 24.92 -3.89 2.90
CA SER A 7 25.58 -4.84 2.00
C SER A 7 24.75 -5.02 0.72
N GLU A 8 25.41 -5.24 -0.41
CA GLU A 8 24.76 -5.52 -1.70
C GLU A 8 23.78 -6.69 -1.61
N LYS A 9 24.15 -7.76 -0.91
CA LYS A 9 23.26 -8.92 -0.67
C LYS A 9 21.99 -8.51 0.08
N GLN A 10 22.12 -7.69 1.12
CA GLN A 10 20.99 -7.18 1.90
C GLN A 10 20.11 -6.25 1.08
N PHE A 11 20.70 -5.44 0.21
CA PHE A 11 19.96 -4.56 -0.69
C PHE A 11 19.09 -5.35 -1.66
N TRP A 12 19.66 -6.34 -2.36
CA TRP A 12 18.93 -7.18 -3.29
C TRP A 12 17.84 -8.00 -2.61
N LEU A 13 18.14 -8.59 -1.44
CA LEU A 13 17.15 -9.32 -0.66
C LEU A 13 15.95 -8.43 -0.30
N GLN A 14 16.20 -7.24 0.26
CA GLN A 14 15.13 -6.30 0.63
C GLN A 14 14.33 -5.84 -0.59
N ARG A 15 15.00 -5.59 -1.73
CA ARG A 15 14.33 -5.17 -2.97
C ARG A 15 13.44 -6.28 -3.53
N LEU A 16 13.94 -7.51 -3.61
CA LEU A 16 13.19 -8.65 -4.10
C LEU A 16 12.01 -8.97 -3.17
N CYS A 17 12.21 -9.02 -1.85
CA CYS A 17 11.12 -9.22 -0.89
C CYS A 17 10.01 -8.18 -1.06
N LYS A 18 10.36 -6.89 -1.15
CA LYS A 18 9.39 -5.81 -1.33
C LYS A 18 8.66 -5.91 -2.67
N THR A 19 9.36 -6.29 -3.73
CA THR A 19 8.78 -6.49 -5.07
C THR A 19 7.80 -7.67 -5.08
N SER A 20 8.18 -8.81 -4.48
CA SER A 20 7.33 -9.98 -4.37
C SER A 20 6.07 -9.70 -3.53
N LEU A 21 6.20 -8.99 -2.41
CA LEU A 21 5.04 -8.56 -1.63
C LEU A 21 4.10 -7.68 -2.45
N ARG A 22 4.63 -6.76 -3.27
CA ARG A 22 3.80 -5.96 -4.18
C ARG A 22 3.12 -6.81 -5.25
N ALA A 23 3.82 -7.77 -5.84
CA ALA A 23 3.25 -8.67 -6.84
C ALA A 23 2.09 -9.49 -6.24
N LEU A 24 2.28 -10.08 -5.07
CA LEU A 24 1.22 -10.79 -4.33
C LEU A 24 0.06 -9.86 -3.98
N HIS A 25 0.35 -8.61 -3.57
CA HIS A 25 -0.69 -7.63 -3.28
C HIS A 25 -1.53 -7.31 -4.51
N ILE A 26 -0.90 -7.06 -5.66
CA ILE A 26 -1.60 -6.78 -6.92
C ILE A 26 -2.44 -8.00 -7.33
N LEU A 27 -1.87 -9.22 -7.26
CA LEU A 27 -2.61 -10.45 -7.57
C LEU A 27 -3.86 -10.59 -6.67
N GLY A 28 -3.71 -10.37 -5.37
CA GLY A 28 -4.81 -10.39 -4.42
C GLY A 28 -5.87 -9.32 -4.72
N ILE A 29 -5.47 -8.09 -5.03
CA ILE A 29 -6.39 -6.99 -5.36
C ILE A 29 -7.15 -7.28 -6.66
N VAL A 30 -6.47 -7.81 -7.69
CA VAL A 30 -7.13 -8.16 -8.96
C VAL A 30 -8.13 -9.30 -8.76
N GLY A 31 -7.75 -10.38 -8.08
CA GLY A 31 -8.64 -11.52 -7.85
C GLY A 31 -9.84 -11.16 -6.96
N ALA A 32 -9.61 -10.48 -5.84
CA ALA A 32 -10.69 -10.05 -4.95
C ALA A 32 -11.56 -8.96 -5.61
N GLY A 33 -10.92 -8.05 -6.36
CA GLY A 33 -11.61 -6.99 -7.06
C GLY A 33 -12.53 -7.50 -8.17
N GLY A 34 -12.08 -8.48 -8.95
CA GLY A 34 -12.93 -9.16 -9.91
C GLY A 34 -14.14 -9.81 -9.23
N GLY A 35 -13.93 -10.46 -8.08
CA GLY A 35 -15.01 -11.04 -7.30
C GLY A 35 -16.06 -10.04 -6.81
N ILE A 36 -15.61 -8.88 -6.31
CA ILE A 36 -16.48 -7.80 -5.85
C ILE A 36 -17.24 -7.14 -7.01
N LEU A 37 -16.53 -6.76 -8.07
CA LEU A 37 -17.12 -6.02 -9.20
C LEU A 37 -18.11 -6.85 -10.01
N LEU A 38 -17.84 -8.15 -10.16
CA LEU A 38 -18.69 -9.07 -10.91
C LEU A 38 -19.70 -9.80 -10.02
N SER A 39 -19.79 -9.44 -8.73
CA SER A 39 -20.72 -10.06 -7.78
C SER A 39 -20.58 -11.59 -7.70
N VAL A 40 -19.34 -12.09 -7.77
CA VAL A 40 -19.01 -13.51 -7.65
C VAL A 40 -19.16 -13.94 -6.18
N PRO A 41 -19.62 -15.17 -5.89
CA PRO A 41 -19.66 -15.72 -4.54
C PRO A 41 -18.34 -15.55 -3.79
N ARG A 42 -18.44 -15.21 -2.49
CA ARG A 42 -17.30 -14.83 -1.65
C ARG A 42 -16.23 -15.91 -1.58
N GLU A 43 -16.66 -17.15 -1.59
CA GLU A 43 -15.83 -18.35 -1.48
C GLU A 43 -14.82 -18.43 -2.63
N SER A 44 -15.20 -17.95 -3.83
CA SER A 44 -14.35 -17.98 -5.02
C SER A 44 -13.21 -16.96 -4.98
N TRP A 45 -13.30 -15.94 -4.12
CA TRP A 45 -12.29 -14.86 -4.08
C TRP A 45 -11.74 -14.53 -2.69
N GLN A 46 -12.20 -15.22 -1.63
CA GLN A 46 -11.75 -14.98 -0.26
C GLN A 46 -10.22 -15.16 -0.10
N LEU A 47 -9.62 -16.12 -0.79
CA LEU A 47 -8.16 -16.31 -0.73
C LEU A 47 -7.40 -15.10 -1.29
N TYR A 48 -7.88 -14.52 -2.39
CA TYR A 48 -7.28 -13.31 -2.96
C TYR A 48 -7.43 -12.12 -2.03
N TRP A 49 -8.56 -12.00 -1.33
CA TRP A 49 -8.75 -10.96 -0.33
C TRP A 49 -7.77 -11.10 0.84
N ILE A 50 -7.61 -12.31 1.38
CA ILE A 50 -6.63 -12.59 2.44
C ILE A 50 -5.22 -12.26 1.95
N MET A 51 -4.86 -12.67 0.73
CA MET A 51 -3.57 -12.37 0.12
C MET A 51 -3.34 -10.86 0.01
N ALA A 52 -4.33 -10.09 -0.48
CA ALA A 52 -4.25 -8.64 -0.59
C ALA A 52 -4.05 -7.97 0.77
N MET A 53 -4.84 -8.39 1.77
CA MET A 53 -4.78 -7.81 3.13
C MET A 53 -3.46 -8.14 3.83
N ALA A 54 -3.00 -9.39 3.75
CA ALA A 54 -1.76 -9.83 4.39
C ALA A 54 -0.54 -9.13 3.75
N SER A 55 -0.40 -9.20 2.43
CA SER A 55 0.73 -8.57 1.71
C SER A 55 0.72 -7.04 1.83
N GLY A 56 -0.45 -6.40 1.76
CA GLY A 56 -0.60 -4.96 1.93
C GLY A 56 -0.24 -4.50 3.33
N SER A 57 -0.65 -5.24 4.35
CA SER A 57 -0.29 -4.97 5.75
C SER A 57 1.21 -5.14 6.00
N CYS A 58 1.83 -6.19 5.44
CA CYS A 58 3.27 -6.38 5.49
C CYS A 58 4.03 -5.22 4.82
N LEU A 59 3.58 -4.75 3.65
CA LEU A 59 4.17 -3.59 2.97
C LEU A 59 4.04 -2.31 3.80
N MET A 60 2.88 -2.07 4.40
CA MET A 60 2.67 -0.92 5.27
C MET A 60 3.59 -0.97 6.50
N LEU A 61 3.63 -2.10 7.20
CA LEU A 61 4.48 -2.29 8.37
C LEU A 61 5.96 -2.12 8.01
N TRP A 62 6.39 -2.66 6.87
CA TRP A 62 7.74 -2.49 6.35
C TRP A 62 8.12 -1.01 6.19
N GLU A 63 7.22 -0.17 5.66
CA GLU A 63 7.48 1.26 5.52
C GLU A 63 7.55 1.96 6.88
N ILE A 64 6.62 1.67 7.80
CA ILE A 64 6.56 2.28 9.14
C ILE A 64 7.81 1.96 9.95
N VAL A 65 8.23 0.70 10.00
CA VAL A 65 9.40 0.24 10.76
C VAL A 65 10.68 0.89 10.25
N ARG A 66 10.77 1.18 8.94
CA ARG A 66 11.96 1.80 8.35
C ARG A 66 12.04 3.31 8.55
N ASP A 67 10.90 3.99 8.47
CA ASP A 67 10.82 5.43 8.67
C ASP A 67 9.41 5.82 9.14
N TRP A 68 9.26 6.11 10.44
CA TRP A 68 7.99 6.53 11.03
C TRP A 68 7.39 7.77 10.36
N ARG A 69 8.23 8.61 9.72
CA ARG A 69 7.78 9.80 8.97
C ARG A 69 6.86 9.43 7.80
N TRP A 70 6.88 8.18 7.36
CA TRP A 70 5.91 7.66 6.40
C TRP A 70 4.47 7.97 6.82
N LEU A 71 4.14 7.90 8.12
CA LEU A 71 2.81 8.18 8.65
C LEU A 71 2.33 9.63 8.42
N ILE A 72 3.26 10.58 8.27
CA ILE A 72 2.95 12.00 8.05
C ILE A 72 3.21 12.45 6.61
N GLN A 73 3.81 11.58 5.79
CA GLN A 73 3.98 11.79 4.34
C GLN A 73 2.69 11.44 3.62
N LEU A 74 2.39 12.16 2.53
CA LEU A 74 1.17 11.96 1.75
C LEU A 74 1.01 10.51 1.28
N LYS A 75 2.10 9.83 0.87
CA LYS A 75 2.02 8.41 0.48
C LYS A 75 1.47 7.52 1.59
N GLY A 76 1.86 7.78 2.85
CA GLY A 76 1.41 6.99 3.99
C GLY A 76 0.02 7.38 4.43
N VAL A 77 -0.28 8.68 4.50
CA VAL A 77 -1.62 9.17 4.82
C VAL A 77 -2.65 8.65 3.82
N LEU A 78 -2.38 8.72 2.51
CA LEU A 78 -3.28 8.17 1.51
C LEU A 78 -3.39 6.64 1.58
N THR A 79 -2.38 5.94 2.09
CA THR A 79 -2.49 4.51 2.38
C THR A 79 -3.41 4.23 3.57
N LEU A 80 -3.35 5.04 4.62
CA LEU A 80 -4.27 4.96 5.77
C LEU A 80 -5.71 5.31 5.35
N VAL A 81 -5.90 6.30 4.47
CA VAL A 81 -7.21 6.61 3.88
C VAL A 81 -7.76 5.41 3.11
N LYS A 82 -6.94 4.69 2.33
CA LYS A 82 -7.37 3.44 1.67
C LYS A 82 -7.85 2.40 2.68
N LEU A 83 -7.16 2.22 3.82
CA LEU A 83 -7.61 1.29 4.86
C LEU A 83 -8.95 1.72 5.46
N LEU A 84 -9.15 3.02 5.68
CA LEU A 84 -10.44 3.54 6.14
C LEU A 84 -11.55 3.25 5.12
N LEU A 85 -11.30 3.46 3.82
CA LEU A 85 -12.25 3.11 2.76
C LEU A 85 -12.58 1.61 2.73
N ILE A 86 -11.60 0.74 3.01
CA ILE A 86 -11.83 -0.71 3.14
C ILE A 86 -12.69 -1.02 4.37
N LEU A 87 -12.47 -0.36 5.51
CA LEU A 87 -13.30 -0.53 6.70
C LEU A 87 -14.77 -0.15 6.45
N LEU A 88 -15.03 0.82 5.56
CA LEU A 88 -16.37 1.20 5.15
C LEU A 88 -17.13 0.09 4.41
N PHE A 89 -16.49 -1.00 3.98
CA PHE A 89 -17.18 -2.15 3.39
C PHE A 89 -18.19 -2.80 4.37
N ILE A 90 -18.01 -2.58 5.69
CA ILE A 90 -18.90 -3.09 6.73
C ILE A 90 -20.22 -2.28 6.78
N PRO A 91 -20.21 -0.96 7.09
CA PRO A 91 -21.44 -0.17 7.13
C PRO A 91 -22.02 0.16 5.76
N LEU A 92 -21.20 0.22 4.70
CA LEU A 92 -21.60 0.58 3.34
C LEU A 92 -21.50 -0.63 2.40
N ALA A 93 -22.05 -1.77 2.82
CA ALA A 93 -21.93 -3.03 2.09
C ALA A 93 -22.51 -2.97 0.66
N SER A 94 -23.50 -2.12 0.41
CA SER A 94 -24.09 -1.89 -0.91
C SER A 94 -23.16 -1.14 -1.88
N TYR A 95 -22.15 -0.44 -1.36
CA TYR A 95 -21.23 0.41 -2.14
C TYR A 95 -19.82 -0.20 -2.25
N LYS A 96 -19.66 -1.52 -2.06
CA LYS A 96 -18.35 -2.19 -2.07
C LYS A 96 -17.61 -1.98 -3.39
N SER A 97 -18.32 -2.00 -4.52
CA SER A 97 -17.75 -1.82 -5.85
C SER A 97 -17.18 -0.41 -6.02
N GLU A 98 -17.93 0.61 -5.63
CA GLU A 98 -17.57 2.02 -5.70
C GLU A 98 -16.41 2.35 -4.76
N LEU A 99 -16.45 1.80 -3.54
CA LEU A 99 -15.36 1.94 -2.57
C LEU A 99 -14.08 1.25 -3.09
N LEU A 100 -14.19 0.06 -3.66
CA LEU A 100 -13.06 -0.65 -4.27
C LEU A 100 -12.45 0.17 -5.42
N VAL A 101 -13.28 0.67 -6.35
CA VAL A 101 -12.82 1.51 -7.47
C VAL A 101 -12.08 2.74 -6.93
N THR A 102 -12.64 3.39 -5.92
CA THR A 102 -12.01 4.55 -5.26
C THR A 102 -10.65 4.19 -4.67
N VAL A 103 -10.54 3.06 -3.97
CA VAL A 103 -9.28 2.56 -3.41
C VAL A 103 -8.23 2.31 -4.50
N VAL A 104 -8.64 1.71 -5.62
CA VAL A 104 -7.75 1.43 -6.77
C VAL A 104 -7.26 2.72 -7.41
N LEU A 105 -8.17 3.65 -7.72
CA LEU A 105 -7.81 4.96 -8.28
C LEU A 105 -6.86 5.74 -7.37
N LEU A 106 -7.14 5.76 -6.07
CA LEU A 106 -6.26 6.38 -5.09
C LEU A 106 -4.88 5.70 -5.05
N SER A 107 -4.83 4.38 -5.23
CA SER A 107 -3.57 3.63 -5.29
C SER A 107 -2.70 4.04 -6.48
N VAL A 108 -3.31 4.30 -7.64
CA VAL A 108 -2.60 4.81 -8.84
C VAL A 108 -1.97 6.17 -8.55
N ILE A 109 -2.74 7.10 -7.96
CA ILE A 109 -2.26 8.44 -7.61
C ILE A 109 -1.06 8.37 -6.66
N VAL A 110 -1.12 7.51 -5.64
CA VAL A 110 -0.01 7.33 -4.69
C VAL A 110 1.21 6.69 -5.34
N SER A 111 1.01 5.70 -6.21
CA SER A 111 2.10 4.88 -6.75
C SER A 111 2.85 5.58 -7.89
N HIS A 112 2.11 6.25 -8.78
CA HIS A 112 2.63 6.96 -9.96
C HIS A 112 2.75 8.47 -9.75
N GLY A 113 2.28 8.99 -8.62
CA GLY A 113 2.42 10.41 -8.29
C GLY A 113 3.90 10.85 -8.23
N PRO A 114 4.21 12.09 -8.62
CA PRO A 114 5.57 12.64 -8.56
C PRO A 114 6.15 12.54 -7.14
N ALA A 115 7.47 12.35 -7.06
CA ALA A 115 8.16 12.20 -5.78
C ALA A 115 7.88 13.37 -4.81
N GLY A 116 7.72 14.59 -5.34
CA GLY A 116 7.34 15.77 -4.56
C GLY A 116 6.02 15.59 -3.80
N LEU A 117 5.00 14.97 -4.41
CA LEU A 117 3.74 14.68 -3.76
C LEU A 117 3.89 13.55 -2.74
N ARG A 118 4.52 12.44 -3.13
CA ARG A 118 4.63 11.25 -2.26
C ARG A 118 5.36 11.53 -0.94
N HIS A 119 6.40 12.37 -0.99
CA HIS A 119 7.21 12.75 0.17
C HIS A 119 6.78 14.08 0.81
N TYR A 120 5.68 14.68 0.36
CA TYR A 120 5.11 15.86 1.00
C TYR A 120 4.60 15.50 2.40
N SER A 121 5.05 16.22 3.42
CA SER A 121 4.54 16.07 4.78
C SER A 121 3.30 16.95 4.97
N ILE A 122 2.19 16.35 5.36
CA ILE A 122 0.93 17.08 5.63
C ILE A 122 1.08 17.94 6.89
N VAL A 123 1.83 17.44 7.89
CA VAL A 123 2.08 18.16 9.15
C VAL A 123 3.01 19.35 8.94
N HIS A 124 4.14 19.17 8.25
CA HIS A 124 5.14 20.23 8.09
C HIS A 124 4.90 21.11 6.86
N ARG A 125 3.92 20.76 6.02
CA ARG A 125 3.59 21.44 4.75
C ARG A 125 4.79 21.63 3.81
N ARG A 126 5.71 20.67 3.82
CA ARG A 126 6.91 20.66 2.95
C ARG A 126 7.34 19.23 2.65
N ARG A 127 8.15 19.07 1.60
CA ARG A 127 8.77 17.79 1.27
C ARG A 127 9.77 17.37 2.35
N ILE A 128 9.67 16.14 2.81
CA ILE A 128 10.63 15.52 3.71
C ILE A 128 11.01 14.16 3.13
N ASP A 129 12.25 14.02 2.67
CA ASP A 129 12.70 12.75 2.12
C ASP A 129 12.90 11.70 3.22
N SER A 130 12.51 10.46 2.91
CA SER A 130 12.69 9.33 3.82
C SER A 130 14.16 8.91 3.84
N ARG A 131 14.71 8.68 5.04
CA ARG A 131 16.16 8.43 5.22
C ARG A 131 16.64 7.08 4.67
N LYS A 132 15.73 6.12 4.48
CA LYS A 132 16.05 4.70 4.20
C LYS A 132 15.10 4.09 3.17
N GLU A 133 14.66 4.80 2.15
CA GLU A 133 13.75 4.21 1.15
C GLU A 133 14.49 3.25 0.21
N ILE A 134 14.06 1.98 0.16
CA ILE A 134 14.40 1.11 -0.98
C ILE A 134 13.24 1.18 -1.95
N LYS A 135 13.57 1.68 -3.13
CA LYS A 135 12.72 1.56 -4.31
C LYS A 135 12.75 0.08 -4.70
N GLY A 136 11.60 -0.57 -4.54
CA GLY A 136 11.22 -1.79 -5.24
C GLY A 136 10.06 -1.44 -6.13
#